data_AF-A0A7S2QXN3-F1
#
_entry.id   AF-A0A7S2QXN3-F1
#
_cell.length_a   1.000
_cell.length_b   1.000
_cell.length_c   1.000
_cell.angle_alpha   90.00
_cell.angle_beta   90.00
_cell.angle_gamma   90.00
#
_symmetry.space_group_name_H-M   'P 1'
#
loop_
_entity.id
_entity.type
_entity.pdbx_description
1 polymer ?
#
loop_
_entity_poly.entity_id
_entity_poly.type
_entity_poly.pdbx_seq_one_letter_code
_entity_poly.pdbx_strand_id
1 'polypeptide(L)'
;GVHHFFIILDGKSIPVDTERMYQQMRDVAVYTSTQTNAWRNESKILNLERMQKHIHNPVCGVDRVFVQQALNVEYVIHEILQGNVDVSVDWIVHIDSDELIYPAGAENNFNIRSLLASIPNTVGRVVFPNYEAVPEKLFNHDPFVDVTLFRRSHKHVDAAIYAKYKDALKGDNPRYFL
;
A
#
# COMPACT_ATOMS: atom_id res chain seq x y z
N GLY A 1 -8.96 -14.36 -7.66
CA GLY A 1 -8.17 -13.16 -7.40
C GLY A 1 -8.97 -12.20 -6.55
N VAL A 2 -8.41 -11.01 -6.33
CA VAL A 2 -9.13 -9.82 -5.83
C VAL A 2 -10.32 -9.56 -6.75
N HIS A 3 -11.50 -9.30 -6.17
CA HIS A 3 -12.76 -9.17 -6.94
C HIS A 3 -13.15 -7.71 -7.14
N HIS A 4 -12.99 -6.88 -6.10
CA HIS A 4 -13.33 -5.46 -6.13
C HIS A 4 -12.11 -4.59 -5.89
N PHE A 5 -12.04 -3.48 -6.60
CA PHE A 5 -10.97 -2.49 -6.49
C PHE A 5 -11.53 -1.15 -6.04
N PHE A 6 -10.80 -0.51 -5.13
CA PHE A 6 -11.13 0.82 -4.65
C PHE A 6 -9.99 1.75 -5.05
N ILE A 7 -10.29 2.73 -5.90
CA ILE A 7 -9.30 3.68 -6.41
C ILE A 7 -9.62 5.05 -5.83
N ILE A 8 -8.67 5.62 -5.10
CA ILE A 8 -8.74 7.00 -4.62
C ILE A 8 -7.82 7.84 -5.50
N LEU A 9 -8.42 8.71 -6.29
CA LEU A 9 -7.71 9.63 -7.16
C LEU A 9 -7.26 10.83 -6.32
N ASP A 10 -5.97 10.84 -5.95
CA ASP A 10 -5.39 11.85 -5.06
C ASP A 10 -4.60 12.93 -5.82
N GLY A 11 -5.31 13.73 -6.63
CA GLY A 11 -4.72 14.76 -7.48
C GLY A 11 -5.34 16.14 -7.29
N LYS A 12 -4.52 17.20 -7.35
CA LYS A 12 -5.01 18.59 -7.39
C LYS A 12 -5.91 18.86 -8.61
N SER A 13 -5.63 18.18 -9.72
CA SER A 13 -6.43 18.19 -10.94
C SER A 13 -6.37 16.80 -11.55
N ILE A 14 -7.49 16.09 -11.52
CA ILE A 14 -7.64 14.78 -12.15
C ILE A 14 -8.30 15.04 -13.50
N PRO A 15 -7.71 14.60 -14.62
CA PRO A 15 -8.35 14.72 -15.93
C PRO A 15 -9.71 14.00 -15.92
N VAL A 16 -10.74 14.65 -16.46
CA VAL A 16 -12.11 14.10 -16.51
C VAL A 16 -12.14 12.74 -17.19
N ASP A 17 -11.33 12.56 -18.24
CA ASP A 17 -11.24 11.30 -18.96
C ASP A 17 -10.66 10.17 -18.09
N THR A 18 -9.72 10.48 -17.17
CA THR A 18 -9.14 9.50 -16.25
C THR A 18 -10.16 9.01 -15.24
N GLU A 19 -10.89 9.93 -14.61
CA GLU A 19 -11.94 9.57 -13.63
C GLU A 19 -13.03 8.73 -14.30
N ARG A 20 -13.51 9.19 -15.47
CA ARG A 20 -14.54 8.51 -16.25
C ARG A 20 -14.10 7.10 -16.67
N MET A 21 -12.85 6.94 -17.08
CA MET A 21 -12.29 5.66 -17.47
C MET A 21 -12.38 4.65 -16.31
N TYR A 22 -11.95 5.03 -15.10
CA TYR A 22 -12.01 4.12 -13.95
C TYR A 22 -13.44 3.84 -13.48
N GLN A 23 -14.34 4.83 -13.54
CA GLN A 23 -15.76 4.66 -13.18
C GLN A 23 -16.50 3.69 -14.10
N GLN A 24 -16.02 3.50 -15.32
CA GLN A 24 -16.59 2.55 -16.28
C GLN A 24 -16.05 1.13 -16.13
N MET A 25 -15.02 0.92 -15.31
CA MET A 25 -14.47 -0.41 -15.07
C MET A 25 -15.39 -1.22 -14.16
N ARG A 26 -15.55 -2.51 -14.50
CA ARG A 26 -16.34 -3.43 -13.70
C ARG A 26 -15.66 -3.68 -12.36
N ASP A 27 -16.46 -3.75 -11.30
CA ASP A 27 -16.00 -4.06 -9.94
C ASP A 27 -15.00 -3.02 -9.37
N VAL A 28 -14.99 -1.81 -9.92
CA VAL A 28 -14.17 -0.68 -9.45
C VAL A 28 -15.06 0.40 -8.82
N ALA A 29 -14.76 0.78 -7.58
CA ALA A 29 -15.29 1.97 -6.94
C ALA A 29 -14.22 3.08 -6.96
N VAL A 30 -14.61 4.26 -7.43
CA VAL A 30 -13.70 5.40 -7.60
C VAL A 30 -14.12 6.54 -6.69
N TYR A 31 -13.16 7.10 -5.96
CA TYR A 31 -13.36 8.26 -5.11
C TYR A 31 -12.32 9.34 -5.41
N THR A 32 -12.70 10.58 -5.19
CA THR A 32 -11.82 11.75 -5.34
C THR A 32 -11.30 12.23 -3.99
N SER A 33 -10.20 12.98 -3.97
CA SER A 33 -9.73 13.66 -2.75
C SER A 33 -10.82 14.53 -2.13
N THR A 34 -11.72 15.12 -2.93
CA THR A 34 -12.81 15.96 -2.41
C THR A 34 -13.75 15.15 -1.51
N GLN A 35 -14.14 13.96 -1.94
CA GLN A 35 -15.01 13.07 -1.16
C GLN A 35 -14.30 12.58 0.10
N THR A 36 -13.07 12.09 -0.03
CA THR A 36 -12.33 11.55 1.12
C THR A 36 -12.00 12.65 2.13
N ASN A 37 -11.62 13.86 1.68
CA ASN A 37 -11.34 15.01 2.54
C ASN A 37 -12.56 15.47 3.34
N ALA A 38 -13.74 15.49 2.74
CA ALA A 38 -14.97 15.87 3.42
C ALA A 38 -15.26 14.94 4.61
N TRP A 39 -14.97 13.65 4.46
CA TRP A 39 -15.16 12.63 5.49
C TRP A 39 -14.09 12.63 6.59
N ARG A 40 -12.87 13.14 6.35
CA ARG A 40 -11.73 13.01 7.29
C ARG A 40 -12.01 13.47 8.72
N ASN A 41 -12.92 14.42 8.92
CA ASN A 41 -13.28 14.88 10.27
C ASN A 41 -13.94 13.79 11.13
N GLU A 42 -14.44 12.72 10.50
CA GLU A 42 -15.05 11.57 11.16
C GLU A 42 -14.06 10.41 11.36
N SER A 43 -12.81 10.55 10.87
CA SER A 43 -11.79 9.51 10.98
C SER A 43 -11.47 9.18 12.44
N LYS A 44 -11.51 7.88 12.76
CA LYS A 44 -11.04 7.37 14.05
C LYS A 44 -9.52 7.27 14.06
N ILE A 45 -8.88 6.99 12.91
CA ILE A 45 -7.42 6.92 12.77
C ILE A 45 -6.75 8.23 13.19
N LEU A 46 -7.33 9.38 12.84
CA LEU A 46 -6.79 10.68 13.26
C LEU A 46 -6.81 10.89 14.77
N ASN A 47 -7.62 10.15 15.52
CA ASN A 47 -7.73 10.25 16.97
C ASN A 47 -6.91 9.18 17.71
N LEU A 48 -6.25 8.27 16.99
CA LEU A 48 -5.42 7.24 17.64
C LEU A 48 -4.10 7.84 18.14
N GLU A 49 -3.77 7.56 19.40
CA GLU A 49 -2.53 8.03 20.04
C GLU A 49 -1.28 7.66 19.22
N ARG A 50 -1.22 6.42 18.72
CA ARG A 50 -0.11 5.94 17.87
C ARG A 50 0.06 6.71 16.56
N MET A 51 -1.00 7.37 16.08
CA MET A 51 -1.00 8.13 14.82
C MET A 51 -0.59 9.58 15.03
N GLN A 52 -0.76 10.14 16.24
CA GLN A 52 -0.45 11.54 16.54
C GLN A 52 0.99 11.92 16.19
N LYS A 53 1.96 11.02 16.46
CA LYS A 53 3.37 11.25 16.13
C LYS A 53 3.64 11.42 14.63
N HIS A 54 2.83 10.78 13.78
CA HIS A 54 2.96 10.87 12.32
C HIS A 54 2.18 12.07 11.77
N ILE A 55 1.02 12.40 12.38
CA ILE A 55 0.18 13.54 12.01
C ILE A 55 0.88 14.88 12.32
N HIS A 56 1.52 14.96 13.49
CA HIS A 56 2.19 16.17 13.95
C HIS A 56 3.65 16.27 13.51
N ASN A 57 4.15 15.33 12.70
CA ASN A 57 5.50 15.45 12.17
C ASN A 57 5.53 16.55 11.09
N PRO A 58 6.23 17.67 11.32
CA PRO A 58 6.27 18.79 10.37
C PRO A 58 7.09 18.46 9.11
N VAL A 59 7.80 17.33 9.09
CA VAL A 59 8.60 16.91 7.94
C VAL A 59 7.69 16.34 6.86
N CYS A 60 7.58 17.05 5.74
CA CYS A 60 6.97 16.53 4.53
C CYS A 60 7.67 15.22 4.12
N GLY A 61 6.93 14.13 3.87
CA GLY A 61 7.53 12.84 3.51
C GLY A 61 6.70 11.62 3.92
N VAL A 62 7.40 10.53 4.25
CA VAL A 62 6.85 9.17 4.51
C VAL A 62 5.70 9.19 5.53
N ASP A 63 5.80 9.99 6.60
CA ASP A 63 4.74 10.05 7.63
C ASP A 63 3.43 10.62 7.08
N ARG A 64 3.50 11.63 6.21
CA ARG A 64 2.31 12.21 5.59
C ARG A 64 1.66 11.24 4.61
N VAL A 65 2.48 10.52 3.82
CA VAL A 65 2.00 9.49 2.88
C VAL A 65 1.36 8.33 3.65
N PHE A 66 2.01 7.86 4.73
CA PHE A 66 1.49 6.82 5.60
C PHE A 66 0.14 7.18 6.22
N VAL A 67 0.00 8.40 6.75
CA VAL A 67 -1.28 8.89 7.28
C VAL A 67 -2.33 8.93 6.18
N GLN A 68 -1.98 9.41 5.00
CA GLN A 68 -2.88 9.50 3.85
C GLN A 68 -3.39 8.11 3.40
N GLN A 69 -2.49 7.13 3.27
CA GLN A 69 -2.82 5.75 2.94
C GLN A 69 -3.75 5.12 3.99
N ALA A 70 -3.46 5.34 5.28
CA ALA A 70 -4.30 4.83 6.36
C ALA A 70 -5.72 5.41 6.32
N LEU A 71 -5.84 6.72 6.08
CA LEU A 71 -7.13 7.41 5.92
C LEU A 71 -7.92 6.89 4.71
N ASN A 72 -7.23 6.64 3.61
CA ASN A 72 -7.81 6.11 2.38
C ASN A 72 -8.44 4.72 2.62
N VAL A 73 -7.73 3.83 3.33
CA VAL A 73 -8.26 2.51 3.70
C VAL A 73 -9.45 2.64 4.66
N GLU A 74 -9.39 3.54 5.64
CA GLU A 74 -10.50 3.75 6.59
C GLU A 74 -11.75 4.27 5.90
N TYR A 75 -11.59 5.19 4.95
CA TYR A 75 -12.70 5.71 4.15
C TYR A 75 -13.36 4.60 3.33
N VAL A 76 -12.57 3.73 2.67
CA VAL A 76 -13.13 2.58 1.93
C VAL A 76 -13.90 1.63 2.85
N ILE A 77 -13.35 1.34 4.04
CA ILE A 77 -14.04 0.52 5.05
C ILE A 77 -15.37 1.19 5.45
N HIS A 78 -15.37 2.51 5.64
CA HIS A 78 -16.58 3.26 5.94
C HIS A 78 -17.64 3.09 4.85
N GLU A 79 -17.28 3.30 3.57
CA GLU A 79 -18.22 3.18 2.45
C GLU A 79 -18.82 1.78 2.33
N ILE A 80 -18.03 0.73 2.58
CA ILE A 80 -18.50 -0.66 2.63
C ILE A 80 -19.49 -0.85 3.77
N LEU A 81 -19.15 -0.39 4.98
CA LEU A 81 -19.99 -0.57 6.18
C LEU A 81 -21.30 0.23 6.12
N GLN A 82 -21.32 1.36 5.41
CA GLN A 82 -22.55 2.12 5.17
C GLN A 82 -23.43 1.50 4.07
N GLY A 83 -22.95 0.47 3.36
CA GLY A 83 -23.68 -0.14 2.25
C GLY A 83 -23.68 0.71 0.98
N ASN A 84 -22.78 1.69 0.86
CA ASN A 84 -22.63 2.50 -0.35
C ASN A 84 -21.98 1.71 -1.49
N VAL A 85 -21.37 0.56 -1.16
CA VAL A 85 -20.77 -0.37 -2.11
C VAL A 85 -21.30 -1.76 -1.81
N ASP A 86 -21.98 -2.37 -2.79
CA ASP A 86 -22.57 -3.71 -2.67
C ASP A 86 -21.49 -4.79 -2.81
N VAL A 87 -20.74 -5.02 -1.74
CA VAL A 87 -19.66 -6.00 -1.68
C VAL A 87 -19.66 -6.77 -0.37
N SER A 88 -19.36 -8.06 -0.46
CA SER A 88 -19.00 -8.89 0.70
C SER A 88 -17.48 -8.98 0.78
N VAL A 89 -16.91 -8.66 1.94
CA VAL A 89 -15.47 -8.50 2.10
C VAL A 89 -14.96 -9.41 3.21
N ASP A 90 -14.19 -10.43 2.83
CA ASP A 90 -13.43 -11.28 3.76
C ASP A 90 -12.08 -10.63 4.14
N TRP A 91 -11.44 -9.98 3.16
CA TRP A 91 -10.11 -9.39 3.28
C TRP A 91 -10.03 -8.06 2.54
N ILE A 92 -9.33 -7.10 3.14
CA ILE A 92 -8.92 -5.86 2.47
C ILE A 92 -7.41 -5.89 2.30
N VAL A 93 -6.94 -5.68 1.07
CA VAL A 93 -5.52 -5.62 0.74
C VAL A 93 -5.24 -4.24 0.15
N HIS A 94 -4.34 -3.51 0.80
CA HIS A 94 -3.78 -2.27 0.27
C HIS A 94 -2.46 -2.60 -0.43
N ILE A 95 -2.27 -2.08 -1.64
CA ILE A 95 -1.08 -2.25 -2.46
C ILE A 95 -0.75 -0.88 -3.02
N ASP A 96 0.48 -0.41 -2.81
CA ASP A 96 0.93 0.85 -3.41
C ASP A 96 1.08 0.69 -4.94
N SER A 97 0.98 1.79 -5.69
CA SER A 97 0.99 1.74 -7.16
C SER A 97 2.31 1.25 -7.77
N ASP A 98 3.40 1.30 -6.99
CA ASP A 98 4.72 0.80 -7.32
C ASP A 98 5.03 -0.58 -6.70
N GLU A 99 4.08 -1.15 -5.96
CA GLU A 99 4.21 -2.48 -5.36
C GLU A 99 3.58 -3.55 -6.25
N LEU A 100 4.17 -4.76 -6.20
CA LEU A 100 3.67 -5.94 -6.89
C LEU A 100 3.58 -7.11 -5.91
N ILE A 101 2.40 -7.72 -5.80
CA ILE A 101 2.23 -9.01 -5.13
C ILE A 101 2.29 -10.11 -6.19
N TYR A 102 3.45 -10.76 -6.29
CA TYR A 102 3.66 -11.90 -7.18
C TYR A 102 3.86 -13.18 -6.35
N PRO A 103 3.02 -14.22 -6.51
CA PRO A 103 3.25 -15.52 -5.89
C PRO A 103 4.39 -16.24 -6.64
N ALA A 104 5.62 -15.79 -6.43
CA ALA A 104 6.79 -16.27 -7.16
C ALA A 104 6.94 -17.79 -7.07
N GLY A 105 6.95 -18.45 -8.23
CA GLY A 105 7.31 -19.86 -8.35
C GLY A 105 6.29 -20.86 -7.81
N ALA A 106 5.04 -20.45 -7.56
CA ALA A 106 4.05 -21.39 -7.04
C ALA A 106 3.49 -22.27 -8.17
N GLU A 107 3.71 -23.58 -8.06
CA GLU A 107 3.10 -24.58 -8.93
C GLU A 107 1.56 -24.49 -8.83
N ASN A 108 0.83 -24.71 -9.94
CA ASN A 108 -0.64 -24.86 -9.97
C ASN A 108 -1.50 -23.61 -9.69
N ASN A 109 -1.18 -22.45 -10.27
CA ASN A 109 -2.03 -21.24 -10.21
C ASN A 109 -2.29 -20.71 -8.79
N PHE A 110 -1.38 -20.96 -7.84
CA PHE A 110 -1.48 -20.36 -6.52
C PHE A 110 -1.49 -18.84 -6.66
N ASN A 111 -2.55 -18.20 -6.16
CA ASN A 111 -2.76 -16.78 -6.26
C ASN A 111 -3.24 -16.25 -4.90
N ILE A 112 -3.20 -14.92 -4.75
CA ILE A 112 -3.52 -14.25 -3.48
C ILE A 112 -4.88 -14.66 -2.91
N ARG A 113 -5.87 -15.02 -3.75
CA ARG A 113 -7.18 -15.48 -3.27
C ARG A 113 -7.07 -16.83 -2.59
N SER A 114 -6.40 -17.80 -3.22
CA SER A 114 -6.21 -19.13 -2.64
C SER A 114 -5.41 -19.06 -1.34
N LEU A 115 -4.39 -18.18 -1.29
CA LEU A 115 -3.66 -17.91 -0.07
C LEU A 115 -4.59 -17.38 1.04
N LEU A 116 -5.29 -16.26 0.79
CA LEU A 116 -6.13 -15.63 1.81
C LEU A 116 -7.32 -16.51 2.22
N ALA A 117 -7.87 -17.31 1.31
CA ALA A 117 -8.94 -18.28 1.62
C ALA A 117 -8.46 -19.47 2.47
N SER A 118 -7.16 -19.80 2.43
CA SER A 118 -6.58 -20.86 3.25
C SER A 118 -6.30 -20.45 4.70
N ILE A 119 -6.38 -19.15 5.00
CA ILE A 119 -6.06 -18.60 6.31
C ILE A 119 -7.26 -18.78 7.26
N PRO A 120 -7.06 -19.26 8.50
CA PRO A 120 -8.14 -19.41 9.46
C PRO A 120 -8.86 -18.09 9.75
N ASN A 121 -10.18 -18.15 9.94
CA ASN A 121 -11.02 -17.00 10.28
C ASN A 121 -10.69 -16.33 11.63
N THR A 122 -9.87 -16.97 12.47
CA THR A 122 -9.34 -16.40 13.71
C THR A 122 -8.17 -15.43 13.48
N VAL A 123 -7.62 -15.37 12.28
CA VAL A 123 -6.52 -14.47 11.92
C VAL A 123 -7.09 -13.15 11.41
N GLY A 124 -6.92 -12.08 12.18
CA GLY A 124 -7.39 -10.74 11.79
C GLY A 124 -6.43 -9.94 10.90
N ARG A 125 -5.19 -10.40 10.69
CA ARG A 125 -4.19 -9.68 9.89
C ARG A 125 -3.13 -10.62 9.34
N VAL A 126 -2.82 -10.45 8.06
CA VAL A 126 -1.67 -11.04 7.38
C VAL A 126 -0.68 -9.93 7.07
N VAL A 127 0.60 -10.18 7.32
CA VAL A 127 1.67 -9.21 7.02
C VAL A 127 2.53 -9.80 5.92
N PHE A 128 2.56 -9.14 4.77
CA PHE A 128 3.48 -9.43 3.68
C PHE A 128 4.73 -8.56 3.85
N PRO A 129 5.90 -9.15 4.16
CA PRO A 129 7.14 -8.38 4.24
C PRO A 129 7.53 -7.91 2.84
N ASN A 130 7.70 -6.60 2.66
CA ASN A 130 8.08 -6.05 1.37
C ASN A 130 9.52 -6.40 0.99
N TYR A 131 9.76 -6.60 -0.30
CA TYR A 131 11.08 -6.79 -0.90
C TYR A 131 11.30 -5.68 -1.92
N GLU A 132 12.27 -4.80 -1.67
CA GLU A 132 12.50 -3.64 -2.53
C GLU A 132 13.28 -4.06 -3.77
N ALA A 133 12.73 -3.80 -4.95
CA ALA A 133 13.44 -3.97 -6.21
C ALA A 133 14.74 -3.13 -6.21
N VAL A 134 15.86 -3.73 -6.63
CA VAL A 134 17.14 -3.03 -6.80
C VAL A 134 17.49 -3.01 -8.29
N PRO A 135 17.23 -1.91 -9.00
CA PRO A 135 17.60 -1.78 -10.40
C PRO A 135 19.11 -1.92 -10.57
N GLU A 136 19.53 -2.89 -11.38
CA GLU A 136 20.94 -3.14 -11.69
C GLU A 136 21.46 -2.23 -12.80
N LYS A 137 20.54 -1.61 -13.55
CA LYS A 137 20.80 -0.66 -14.64
C LYS A 137 20.02 0.63 -14.38
N LEU A 138 20.51 1.72 -14.97
CA LEU A 138 19.80 2.99 -14.96
C LEU A 138 18.43 2.87 -15.67
N PHE A 139 17.52 3.80 -15.36
CA PHE A 139 16.08 3.78 -15.63
C PHE A 139 15.66 3.87 -17.11
N ASN A 140 16.37 3.23 -18.03
CA ASN A 140 16.04 3.21 -19.46
C ASN A 140 15.22 1.98 -19.89
N HIS A 141 14.79 1.12 -18.96
CA HIS A 141 13.95 -0.06 -19.20
C HIS A 141 12.89 -0.28 -18.11
N ASP A 142 11.90 -1.14 -18.38
CA ASP A 142 10.80 -1.48 -17.46
C ASP A 142 11.31 -2.23 -16.22
N PRO A 143 11.22 -1.63 -15.00
CA PRO A 143 11.73 -2.23 -13.79
C PRO A 143 10.98 -3.50 -13.37
N PHE A 144 9.74 -3.73 -13.82
CA PHE A 144 9.00 -4.95 -13.52
C PHE A 144 9.51 -6.18 -14.29
N VAL A 145 10.33 -5.96 -15.32
CA VAL A 145 10.92 -7.01 -16.16
C VAL A 145 12.40 -7.19 -15.86
N ASP A 146 13.13 -6.10 -15.71
CA ASP A 146 14.59 -6.12 -15.71
C ASP A 146 15.22 -6.38 -14.34
N VAL A 147 14.46 -6.20 -13.25
CA VAL A 147 14.99 -6.39 -11.89
C VAL A 147 15.11 -7.87 -11.57
N THR A 148 16.34 -8.32 -11.30
CA THR A 148 16.60 -9.68 -10.80
C THR A 148 16.97 -9.72 -9.31
N LEU A 149 17.26 -8.56 -8.73
CA LEU A 149 17.70 -8.42 -7.34
C LEU A 149 16.65 -7.72 -6.47
N PHE A 150 16.38 -8.32 -5.32
CA PHE A 150 15.46 -7.79 -4.34
C PHE A 150 16.13 -7.65 -2.98
N ARG A 151 16.04 -6.45 -2.40
CA ARG A 151 16.45 -6.17 -1.04
C ARG A 151 15.44 -6.79 -0.08
N ARG A 152 15.94 -7.56 0.89
CA ARG A 152 15.07 -8.20 1.89
C ARG A 152 14.43 -7.14 2.79
N SER A 153 13.20 -7.41 3.21
CA SER A 153 12.58 -6.65 4.30
C SER A 153 13.52 -6.56 5.51
N HIS A 154 13.66 -5.37 6.10
CA HIS A 154 14.41 -5.18 7.35
C HIS A 154 13.93 -6.11 8.49
N LYS A 155 12.65 -6.54 8.46
CA LYS A 155 12.10 -7.50 9.43
C LYS A 155 12.70 -8.90 9.31
N HIS A 156 13.31 -9.22 8.18
CA HIS A 156 13.99 -10.49 7.91
C HIS A 156 15.51 -10.38 8.08
N VAL A 157 16.03 -9.19 8.36
CA VAL A 157 17.45 -8.95 8.62
C VAL A 157 17.67 -8.97 10.12
N ASP A 158 18.75 -9.61 10.57
CA ASP A 158 19.15 -9.56 11.97
C ASP A 158 19.41 -8.12 12.40
N ALA A 159 18.76 -7.69 13.49
CA ALA A 159 18.80 -6.30 13.94
C ALA A 159 20.21 -5.86 14.35
N ALA A 160 21.03 -6.76 14.91
CA ALA A 160 22.40 -6.46 15.30
C ALA A 160 23.30 -6.30 14.07
N ILE A 161 23.11 -7.15 13.05
CA ILE A 161 23.78 -7.00 11.76
C ILE A 161 23.38 -5.68 11.10
N TYR A 162 22.08 -5.38 11.00
CA TYR A 162 21.60 -4.12 10.42
C TYR A 162 22.21 -2.91 11.14
N ALA A 163 22.18 -2.90 12.48
CA ALA A 163 22.71 -1.82 13.28
C ALA A 163 24.22 -1.60 13.08
N LYS A 164 24.98 -2.69 12.86
CA LYS A 164 26.42 -2.63 12.62
C LYS A 164 26.77 -1.95 11.29
N TYR A 165 25.97 -2.15 10.25
CA TYR A 165 26.30 -1.70 8.90
C TYR A 165 25.52 -0.45 8.44
N LYS A 166 24.46 -0.05 9.15
CA LYS A 166 23.59 1.08 8.77
C LYS A 166 24.35 2.38 8.50
N ASP A 167 25.38 2.68 9.28
CA ASP A 167 26.09 3.97 9.20
C ASP A 167 27.17 3.94 8.11
N ALA A 168 27.83 2.81 7.91
CA ALA A 168 28.79 2.61 6.82
C ALA A 168 28.12 2.66 5.44
N LEU A 169 26.88 2.21 5.35
CA LEU A 169 26.13 2.14 4.09
C LEU A 169 25.41 3.43 3.73
N LYS A 170 25.15 4.32 4.70
CA LYS A 170 24.61 5.65 4.42
C LYS A 170 25.56 6.48 3.55
N GLY A 171 26.87 6.30 3.71
CA GLY A 171 27.86 7.17 3.07
C GLY A 171 27.50 8.63 3.30
N ASP A 172 27.58 9.44 2.25
CA ASP A 172 27.14 10.86 2.27
C ASP A 172 25.64 11.03 2.03
N ASN A 173 24.90 9.95 1.77
CA ASN A 173 23.46 10.01 1.55
C ASN A 173 22.72 9.63 2.85
N PRO A 174 22.28 10.62 3.65
CA PRO A 174 21.58 10.35 4.91
C PRO A 174 20.22 9.65 4.71
N ARG A 175 19.74 9.52 3.46
CA ARG A 175 18.49 8.85 3.08
C ARG A 175 18.70 7.47 2.45
N TYR A 176 19.93 6.96 2.45
CA TYR A 176 20.18 5.59 2.00
C TYR A 176 19.73 4.62 3.10
N PHE A 177 18.83 3.71 2.74
CA PHE A 177 18.27 2.70 3.63
C PHE A 177 18.58 1.30 3.10
N LEU A 178 18.96 0.42 4.03
CA LEU A 178 19.23 -1.00 3.82
C LEU A 178 17.96 -1.81 3.55
#